data_AF-Q28HD2-F1
#
_entry.id   AF-Q28HD2-F1
#
_cell.length_a   1.000
_cell.length_b   1.000
_cell.length_c   1.000
_cell.angle_alpha   90.00
_cell.angle_beta   90.00
_cell.angle_gamma   90.00
#
_symmetry.space_group_name_H-M   'P 1'
#
loop_
_entity.id
_entity.type
_entity.pdbx_description
1 polymer ?
#
loop_
_entity_poly.entity_id
_entity_poly.type
_entity_poly.pdbx_seq_one_letter_code
_entity_poly.pdbx_strand_id
1 'polypeptide(L)'
;MYFRGPAVGLTFCCFYLSSYFTNKYVLSILKFTYPTLFQGWQTLVGGLILHICWKVGWLEINYNSRSDVVVWLPGCALFVGIIYAGSRALSRLSIPVFFTLHNAAEVVSYGFQRLLFREVGLDDPGTLTMFI
;
A
#
# COMPACT_ATOMS: atom_id res chain seq x y z
N MET A 1 -19.97 11.20 -17.28
CA MET A 1 -18.79 10.44 -16.80
C MET A 1 -17.73 11.29 -16.07
N TYR A 2 -17.99 12.55 -15.69
CA TYR A 2 -16.99 13.43 -15.03
C TYR A 2 -16.97 13.30 -13.49
N PHE A 3 -18.05 12.82 -12.88
CA PHE A 3 -18.21 12.76 -11.42
C PHE A 3 -17.65 11.47 -10.77
N ARG A 4 -17.30 10.45 -11.58
CA ARG A 4 -16.80 9.17 -11.07
C ARG A 4 -15.39 9.27 -10.49
N GLY A 5 -14.51 10.07 -11.10
CA GLY A 5 -13.15 10.31 -10.61
C GLY A 5 -13.13 10.97 -9.23
N PRO A 6 -13.80 12.13 -9.03
CA PRO A 6 -13.88 12.79 -7.73
C PRO A 6 -14.50 11.92 -6.64
N ALA A 7 -15.57 11.18 -6.95
CA ALA A 7 -16.24 10.31 -5.99
C ALA A 7 -15.36 9.14 -5.53
N VAL A 8 -14.63 8.50 -6.47
CA VAL A 8 -13.68 7.44 -6.14
C VAL A 8 -12.51 7.99 -5.31
N GLY A 9 -11.99 9.17 -5.67
CA GLY A 9 -10.95 9.84 -4.89
C GLY A 9 -11.40 10.16 -3.46
N LEU A 10 -12.60 10.73 -3.28
CA LEU A 10 -13.16 10.99 -1.97
C LEU A 10 -13.34 9.71 -1.16
N THR A 11 -13.88 8.66 -1.78
CA THR A 11 -14.06 7.35 -1.16
C THR A 11 -12.73 6.79 -0.68
N PHE A 12 -11.70 6.83 -1.53
CA PHE A 12 -10.35 6.43 -1.17
C PHE A 12 -9.81 7.24 0.02
N CYS A 13 -9.91 8.57 -0.02
CA CYS A 13 -9.47 9.44 1.08
C CYS A 13 -10.18 9.13 2.40
N CYS A 14 -11.50 8.91 2.38
CA CYS A 14 -12.27 8.57 3.57
C CYS A 14 -11.82 7.24 4.18
N PHE A 15 -11.70 6.18 3.36
CA PHE A 15 -11.23 4.88 3.83
C PHE A 15 -9.78 4.94 4.32
N TYR A 16 -8.93 5.68 3.63
CA TYR A 16 -7.53 5.88 4.01
C TYR A 16 -7.44 6.55 5.39
N LEU A 17 -8.09 7.70 5.59
CA LEU A 17 -8.11 8.39 6.88
C LEU A 17 -8.69 7.52 8.00
N SER A 18 -9.84 6.87 7.75
CA SER A 18 -10.48 5.97 8.71
C SER A 18 -9.53 4.84 9.14
N SER A 19 -8.82 4.24 8.18
CA SER A 19 -7.84 3.20 8.45
C SER A 19 -6.69 3.71 9.33
N TYR A 20 -6.18 4.93 9.09
CA TYR A 20 -5.14 5.52 9.94
C TYR A 20 -5.58 5.77 11.37
N PHE A 21 -6.80 6.27 11.56
CA PHE A 21 -7.36 6.48 12.90
C PHE A 21 -7.54 5.15 13.64
N THR A 22 -8.11 4.14 12.98
CA THR A 22 -8.26 2.79 13.55
C THR A 22 -6.90 2.18 13.89
N ASN A 23 -5.94 2.24 12.97
CA ASN A 23 -4.60 1.70 13.17
C ASN A 23 -3.92 2.37 14.37
N LYS A 24 -4.02 3.71 14.48
CA LYS A 24 -3.44 4.42 15.62
C LYS A 24 -4.14 4.07 16.93
N TYR A 25 -5.47 3.96 16.93
CA TYR A 25 -6.21 3.58 18.13
C TYR A 25 -5.79 2.20 18.64
N VAL A 26 -5.73 1.21 17.73
CA VAL A 26 -5.29 -0.16 18.06
C VAL A 26 -3.84 -0.19 18.56
N LEU A 27 -2.93 0.55 17.91
CA LEU A 27 -1.51 0.53 18.27
C LEU A 27 -1.19 1.33 19.55
N SER A 28 -1.88 2.45 19.76
CA SER A 28 -1.56 3.39 20.84
C SER A 28 -2.39 3.15 22.11
N ILE A 29 -3.71 3.00 21.97
CA ILE A 29 -4.63 2.82 23.12
C ILE A 29 -4.63 1.37 23.57
N LEU A 30 -4.73 0.42 22.63
CA LEU A 30 -4.75 -1.01 22.95
C LEU A 30 -3.35 -1.56 23.31
N LYS A 31 -2.29 -0.75 23.18
CA LYS A 31 -0.86 -1.13 23.34
C LYS A 31 -0.50 -2.42 22.61
N PHE A 32 -1.08 -2.64 21.45
CA PHE A 32 -0.89 -3.88 20.72
C PHE A 32 0.56 -3.98 20.24
N THR A 33 1.33 -4.89 20.85
CA THR A 33 2.79 -4.96 20.69
C THR A 33 3.22 -5.61 19.37
N TYR A 34 2.28 -6.21 18.62
CA TYR A 34 2.54 -7.00 17.41
C TYR A 34 1.85 -6.43 16.16
N PRO A 35 2.39 -5.37 15.54
CA PRO A 35 1.81 -4.77 14.32
C PRO A 35 1.70 -5.74 13.15
N THR A 36 2.60 -6.73 13.05
CA THR A 36 2.60 -7.75 12.00
C THR A 36 1.43 -8.73 12.11
N LEU A 37 0.98 -9.06 13.32
CA LEU A 37 -0.21 -9.89 13.53
C LEU A 37 -1.48 -9.15 13.10
N PHE A 38 -1.56 -7.86 13.42
CA PHE A 38 -2.69 -7.04 13.02
C PHE A 38 -2.74 -6.84 11.49
N GLN A 39 -1.58 -6.61 10.87
CA GLN A 39 -1.45 -6.56 9.42
C GLN A 39 -1.84 -7.91 8.78
N GLY A 40 -1.34 -9.03 9.31
CA GLY A 40 -1.69 -10.36 8.82
C GLY A 40 -3.19 -10.64 8.90
N TRP A 41 -3.84 -10.20 9.97
CA TRP A 41 -5.30 -10.30 10.11
C TRP A 41 -6.05 -9.47 9.06
N GLN A 42 -5.65 -8.21 8.82
CA GLN A 42 -6.25 -7.36 7.79
C GLN A 42 -6.08 -7.97 6.39
N THR A 43 -4.90 -8.51 6.08
CA THR A 43 -4.62 -9.17 4.79
C THR A 43 -5.45 -10.45 4.64
N LEU A 44 -5.64 -11.22 5.72
CA LEU A 44 -6.49 -12.41 5.71
C LEU A 44 -7.95 -12.05 5.42
N VAL A 45 -8.50 -11.05 6.13
CA VAL A 45 -9.88 -10.59 5.90
C VAL A 45 -10.04 -10.04 4.49
N GLY A 46 -9.09 -9.23 4.01
CA GLY A 46 -9.09 -8.72 2.64
C GLY A 46 -9.03 -9.84 1.59
N GLY A 47 -8.18 -10.85 1.82
CA GLY A 47 -8.07 -12.02 0.96
C GLY A 47 -9.36 -12.87 0.93
N LEU A 48 -10.01 -13.05 2.08
CA LEU A 48 -11.30 -13.75 2.17
C LEU A 48 -12.40 -13.00 1.41
N ILE A 49 -12.50 -11.68 1.58
CA ILE A 49 -13.46 -10.85 0.84
C ILE A 49 -13.21 -10.97 -0.66
N LEU A 50 -11.95 -10.85 -1.09
CA LEU A 50 -11.57 -10.95 -2.49
C LEU A 50 -11.87 -12.34 -3.07
N HIS A 51 -11.66 -13.40 -2.29
CA HIS A 51 -12.02 -14.77 -2.67
C HIS A 51 -13.54 -14.95 -2.82
N ILE A 52 -14.34 -14.35 -1.93
CA ILE A 52 -15.80 -14.34 -2.03
C ILE A 52 -16.23 -13.55 -3.27
N CYS A 53 -15.69 -12.36 -3.50
CA CYS A 53 -16.00 -11.54 -4.68
C CYS A 53 -15.70 -12.28 -5.99
N TRP A 54 -14.60 -13.04 -6.03
CA TRP A 54 -14.27 -13.90 -7.15
C TRP A 54 -15.29 -15.02 -7.32
N LYS A 55 -15.67 -15.71 -6.24
CA LYS A 55 -16.69 -16.77 -6.27
C LYS A 55 -18.05 -16.29 -6.73
N VAL A 56 -18.41 -15.05 -6.43
CA VAL A 56 -19.68 -14.42 -6.86
C VAL A 56 -19.58 -13.89 -8.30
N GLY A 57 -18.40 -13.91 -8.93
CA GLY A 57 -18.20 -13.44 -10.30
C GLY A 57 -18.15 -11.92 -10.44
N TRP A 58 -17.94 -11.19 -9.33
CA TRP A 58 -17.83 -9.73 -9.34
C TRP A 58 -16.44 -9.25 -9.78
N LEU A 59 -15.46 -10.16 -9.80
CA LEU A 59 -14.07 -9.90 -10.12
C LEU A 59 -13.51 -11.04 -10.98
N GLU A 60 -12.96 -10.70 -12.14
CA GLU A 60 -12.18 -11.62 -12.97
C GLU A 60 -10.74 -11.63 -12.44
N ILE A 61 -10.36 -12.68 -11.72
CA ILE A 61 -8.98 -12.85 -11.24
C ILE A 61 -8.17 -13.54 -12.34
N ASN A 62 -7.17 -12.84 -12.87
CA ASN A 62 -6.15 -13.44 -13.72
C ASN A 62 -5.31 -14.41 -12.90
N TYR A 63 -5.25 -15.67 -13.34
CA TYR A 63 -4.42 -16.69 -12.69
C TYR A 63 -2.96 -16.46 -13.10
N ASN A 64 -2.16 -15.93 -12.18
CA ASN A 64 -0.72 -15.80 -12.41
C ASN A 64 -0.04 -17.17 -12.30
N SER A 65 0.99 -17.39 -13.12
CA SER A 65 1.83 -18.59 -13.02
C SER A 65 2.52 -18.62 -11.66
N ARG A 66 2.83 -19.81 -11.13
CA ARG A 66 3.57 -19.93 -9.86
C ARG A 66 4.92 -19.20 -9.90
N SER A 67 5.48 -19.02 -11.09
CA SER A 67 6.69 -18.24 -11.34
C SER A 67 6.52 -16.76 -10.97
N ASP A 68 5.38 -16.17 -11.26
CA ASP A 68 5.16 -14.74 -10.99
C ASP A 68 5.07 -14.47 -9.49
N VAL A 69 4.49 -15.39 -8.72
CA VAL A 69 4.44 -15.27 -7.25
C VAL A 69 5.85 -15.15 -6.65
N VAL A 70 6.82 -15.87 -7.21
CA VAL A 70 8.23 -15.81 -6.75
C VAL A 70 8.89 -14.49 -7.14
N VAL A 71 8.56 -13.93 -8.30
CA VAL A 71 9.04 -12.60 -8.72
C VAL A 71 8.52 -11.50 -7.79
N TRP A 72 7.31 -11.67 -7.25
CA TRP A 72 6.70 -10.72 -6.31
C TRP A 72 7.21 -10.82 -4.87
N LEU A 73 7.87 -11.91 -4.47
CA LEU A 73 8.41 -12.10 -3.10
C LEU A 73 9.26 -10.93 -2.57
N PRO A 74 10.27 -10.41 -3.29
CA PRO A 74 11.05 -9.26 -2.81
C PRO A 74 10.17 -8.03 -2.60
N GLY A 75 9.19 -7.78 -3.47
CA GLY A 75 8.20 -6.71 -3.30
C GLY A 75 7.34 -6.91 -2.06
N CYS A 76 6.83 -8.13 -1.83
CA CYS A 76 6.07 -8.47 -0.63
C CYS A 76 6.89 -8.27 0.66
N ALA A 77 8.17 -8.66 0.66
CA ALA A 77 9.06 -8.48 1.81
C ALA A 77 9.29 -6.99 2.13
N LEU A 78 9.55 -6.17 1.10
CA LEU A 78 9.68 -4.72 1.25
C LEU A 78 8.38 -4.08 1.75
N PHE A 79 7.24 -4.52 1.23
CA PHE A 79 5.93 -4.04 1.64
C PHE A 79 5.65 -4.32 3.13
N VAL A 80 5.96 -5.53 3.61
CA VAL A 80 5.87 -5.86 5.04
C VAL A 80 6.81 -4.99 5.87
N GLY A 81 8.04 -4.76 5.39
CA GLY A 81 9.01 -3.87 6.05
C GLY A 81 8.49 -2.44 6.20
N ILE A 82 7.91 -1.87 5.13
CA ILE A 82 7.32 -0.53 5.13
C ILE A 82 6.17 -0.44 6.14
N ILE A 83 5.27 -1.42 6.16
CA ILE A 83 4.13 -1.40 7.09
C ILE A 83 4.58 -1.59 8.55
N TYR A 84 5.56 -2.44 8.81
CA TYR A 84 6.14 -2.59 10.16
C TYR A 84 6.75 -1.28 10.64
N ALA A 85 7.62 -0.68 9.82
CA ALA A 85 8.25 0.60 10.14
C ALA A 85 7.21 1.72 10.32
N GLY A 86 6.22 1.80 9.43
CA GLY A 86 5.11 2.75 9.49
C GLY A 86 4.25 2.58 10.74
N SER A 87 3.92 1.34 11.11
CA SER A 87 3.14 1.04 12.33
C SER A 87 3.90 1.43 13.60
N ARG A 88 5.21 1.14 13.65
CA ARG A 88 6.09 1.58 14.74
C ARG A 88 6.16 3.10 14.82
N ALA A 89 6.35 3.78 13.70
CA ALA A 89 6.37 5.24 13.65
C ALA A 89 5.02 5.83 14.08
N LEU A 90 3.90 5.31 13.59
CA LEU A 90 2.55 5.78 13.90
C LEU A 90 2.17 5.61 15.38
N SER A 91 2.70 4.56 16.02
CA SER A 91 2.51 4.32 17.46
C SER A 91 3.24 5.32 18.36
N ARG A 92 4.34 5.92 17.86
CA ARG A 92 5.22 6.82 18.63
C ARG A 92 5.05 8.29 18.28
N LEU A 93 4.76 8.61 17.02
CA LEU A 93 4.60 9.97 16.54
C LEU A 93 3.13 10.38 16.61
N SER A 94 2.86 11.69 16.73
CA SER A 94 1.52 12.23 16.53
C SER A 94 1.08 12.08 15.06
N ILE A 95 -0.24 11.99 14.82
CA ILE A 95 -0.79 11.83 13.47
C ILE A 95 -0.26 12.90 12.48
N PRO A 96 -0.25 14.21 12.82
CA PRO A 96 0.20 15.23 11.87
C PRO A 96 1.69 15.09 11.51
N VAL A 97 2.56 14.75 12.47
CA VAL A 97 3.99 14.57 12.20
C VAL A 97 4.25 13.33 11.35
N PHE A 98 3.47 12.26 11.54
CA PHE A 98 3.54 11.09 10.67
C PHE A 98 3.18 11.46 9.22
N PHE A 99 2.12 12.23 9.01
CA PHE A 99 1.71 12.66 7.67
C PHE A 99 2.72 13.56 6.99
N THR A 100 3.32 14.52 7.69
CA THR A 100 4.34 15.40 7.08
C THR A 100 5.56 14.62 6.62
N LEU A 101 6.03 13.66 7.43
CA LEU A 101 7.13 12.78 7.06
C LEU A 101 6.78 11.88 5.88
N HIS A 102 5.55 11.35 5.84
CA HIS A 102 5.09 10.53 4.71
C HIS A 102 5.06 11.33 3.40
N ASN A 103 4.55 12.57 3.43
CA ASN A 103 4.56 13.45 2.26
C ASN A 103 5.99 13.81 1.81
N ALA A 104 6.91 14.04 2.75
CA ALA A 104 8.32 14.28 2.43
C ALA A 104 8.98 13.04 1.79
N ALA A 105 8.64 11.84 2.30
CA ALA A 105 9.14 10.58 1.75
C ALA A 105 8.70 10.35 0.30
N GLU A 106 7.49 10.75 -0.08
CA GLU A 106 7.02 10.70 -1.47
C GLU A 106 7.85 11.60 -2.39
N VAL A 107 8.18 12.82 -1.94
CA VAL A 107 9.04 13.75 -2.71
C VAL A 107 10.43 13.17 -2.91
N VAL A 108 11.01 12.58 -1.86
CA VAL A 108 12.33 11.93 -1.95
C VAL A 108 12.26 10.70 -2.85
N SER A 109 11.20 9.88 -2.75
CA SER A 109 11.01 8.70 -3.60
C SER A 109 10.89 9.09 -5.07
N TYR A 110 10.11 10.13 -5.37
CA TYR A 110 10.02 10.69 -6.71
C TYR A 110 11.37 11.22 -7.21
N GLY A 111 12.11 11.94 -6.36
CA GLY A 111 13.47 12.40 -6.67
C GLY A 111 14.42 11.25 -6.96
N PHE A 112 14.39 10.20 -6.15
CA PHE A 112 15.21 9.00 -6.29
C PHE A 112 14.86 8.22 -7.56
N GLN A 113 13.56 8.02 -7.84
CA GLN A 113 13.10 7.43 -9.10
C GLN A 113 13.61 8.24 -10.29
N ARG A 114 13.44 9.57 -10.27
CA ARG A 114 13.90 10.44 -11.35
C ARG A 114 15.42 10.37 -11.54
N LEU A 115 16.19 10.25 -10.46
CA LEU A 115 17.65 10.08 -10.53
C LEU A 115 18.02 8.70 -11.08
N LEU A 116 17.42 7.62 -10.59
CA LEU A 116 17.65 6.27 -11.11
C LEU A 116 17.29 6.17 -12.59
N PHE A 117 16.14 6.68 -13.02
CA PHE A 117 15.74 6.69 -14.43
C PHE A 117 16.63 7.60 -15.29
N ARG A 118 17.23 8.65 -14.70
CA ARG A 118 18.21 9.50 -15.40
C ARG A 118 19.55 8.81 -15.58
N GLU A 119 20.02 8.03 -14.60
CA GLU A 119 21.23 7.21 -14.71
C GLU A 119 21.02 5.98 -15.61
N VAL A 120 19.80 5.44 -15.66
CA VAL A 120 19.42 4.27 -16.48
C VAL A 120 19.12 4.62 -17.95
N GLY A 121 19.11 5.90 -18.33
CA GLY A 121 19.22 6.40 -19.71
C GLY A 121 18.68 5.47 -20.80
N LEU A 122 17.36 5.27 -20.86
CA LEU A 122 16.70 4.76 -22.05
C LEU A 122 15.64 5.75 -22.49
N ASP A 123 15.97 6.47 -23.55
CA ASP A 123 15.06 7.15 -24.47
C ASP A 123 14.22 6.08 -25.21
N ASP A 124 13.50 5.22 -24.48
CA ASP A 124 12.70 4.15 -25.05
C ASP A 124 11.33 4.06 -24.32
N PRO A 125 10.24 4.48 -24.96
CA PRO A 125 8.91 4.58 -24.33
C PRO A 125 8.23 3.23 -24.06
N GLY A 126 8.91 2.09 -24.26
CA GLY A 126 8.35 0.74 -24.14
C GLY A 126 8.33 0.13 -22.72
N THR A 127 9.11 0.65 -21.77
CA THR A 127 9.26 0.01 -20.43
C THR A 127 8.22 0.49 -19.41
N LEU A 128 7.52 1.60 -19.69
CA LEU A 128 6.50 2.17 -18.78
C LEU A 128 5.26 1.26 -18.64
N THR A 129 5.05 0.33 -19.57
CA THR A 129 3.88 -0.57 -19.59
C THR A 129 4.09 -1.89 -18.84
N MET A 130 5.31 -2.16 -18.34
CA MET A 130 5.62 -3.44 -17.65
C MET A 130 5.46 -3.36 -16.13
N PHE A 131 5.29 -2.15 -15.57
CA PHE A 131 5.22 -1.91 -14.12
C PHE A 131 3.94 -1.19 -13.68
N ILE A 132 2.88 -1.25 -14.50
CA ILE A 132 1.51 -0.84 -14.13
C ILE A 132 0.59 -2.04 -14.28
#